data_AF-A0A2H3CDW9-F1
#
_entry.id   AF-A0A2H3CDW9-F1
#
_cell.length_a   1.000
_cell.length_b   1.000
_cell.length_c   1.000
_cell.angle_alpha   90.00
_cell.angle_beta   90.00
_cell.angle_gamma   90.00
#
_symmetry.space_group_name_H-M   'P 1'
#
loop_
_entity.id
_entity.type
_entity.pdbx_description
1 polymer ?
#
loop_
_entity_poly.entity_id
_entity_poly.type
_entity_poly.pdbx_seq_one_letter_code
_entity_poly.pdbx_strand_id
1 'polypeptide(L)'
;VWDLYSNHVVPSWIIQNNTLYPLNKRPAPISHVWVDEKDRVDVLTPINGKEWPVPIPKDVDLNLIQIEMLNLGVEYTWLDVLCLRQKEEGGLREDLCMQEWRLDVPTVGCVYKYKQVVIYLNGLGQLLQLKDGDLDSNQNWFRRAWTFQEVGDERIIAGDTPDGLMHAQPIDGGNYRTALLTRFHEELHSVERGTAHIFAALADMQKRMSTNPVDKVTGLAFPLQPYTIPAYHESETLEDAWTALVNAMDPYMRAHFLLVYPGVGLRCKKWRPTWDQVMMEPLPKDGHHIDKDVQHDDKTDEDWFDGPCIEKGDVRGLSMITLTTRNTDCPDFKYDDPSRDFRCQMSPDGSKITVSQCW
;
A
#
# COMPACT_ATOMS: atom_id res chain seq x y z
N VAL A 1 20.28 -1.69 -9.20
CA VAL A 1 19.69 -0.77 -10.21
C VAL A 1 20.30 -1.11 -11.56
N TRP A 2 19.52 -1.08 -12.64
CA TRP A 2 20.00 -1.36 -13.99
C TRP A 2 20.52 -0.07 -14.62
N ASP A 3 21.83 -0.05 -14.91
CA ASP A 3 22.47 0.98 -15.72
C ASP A 3 22.25 0.66 -17.21
N LEU A 4 21.49 1.51 -17.88
CA LEU A 4 21.06 1.30 -19.26
C LEU A 4 22.18 1.58 -20.26
N TYR A 5 23.23 2.34 -19.92
CA TYR A 5 24.35 2.54 -20.84
C TYR A 5 25.33 1.38 -20.82
N SER A 6 25.64 0.85 -19.64
CA SER A 6 26.51 -0.33 -19.52
C SER A 6 25.76 -1.65 -19.73
N ASN A 7 24.43 -1.63 -19.68
CA ASN A 7 23.55 -2.81 -19.71
C ASN A 7 23.85 -3.80 -18.57
N HIS A 8 24.11 -3.28 -17.37
CA HIS A 8 24.44 -4.08 -16.19
C HIS A 8 23.68 -3.61 -14.95
N VAL A 9 23.37 -4.55 -14.06
CA VAL A 9 22.90 -4.25 -12.72
C VAL A 9 24.09 -3.84 -11.87
N VAL A 10 23.96 -2.67 -11.24
CA VAL A 10 24.99 -2.08 -10.39
C VAL A 10 24.42 -1.71 -9.01
N PRO A 11 25.25 -1.61 -7.96
CA PRO A 11 24.82 -1.17 -6.64
C PRO A 11 24.21 0.24 -6.65
N SER A 12 23.14 0.45 -5.87
CA SER A 12 22.37 1.71 -5.85
C SER A 12 23.16 2.91 -5.34
N TRP A 13 24.17 2.72 -4.48
CA TRP A 13 25.02 3.80 -3.96
C TRP A 13 25.85 4.52 -5.04
N ILE A 14 26.04 3.90 -6.21
CA ILE A 14 26.70 4.54 -7.36
C ILE A 14 25.90 5.76 -7.82
N ILE A 15 24.58 5.72 -7.68
CA ILE A 15 23.69 6.85 -8.01
C ILE A 15 23.69 7.89 -6.86
N GLN A 16 23.89 7.46 -5.61
CA GLN A 16 23.80 8.35 -4.43
C GLN A 16 25.03 9.26 -4.24
N ASN A 17 26.22 8.85 -4.69
CA ASN A 17 27.46 9.61 -4.49
C ASN A 17 27.54 10.92 -5.31
N ASN A 18 26.63 11.16 -6.26
CA ASN A 18 26.46 12.45 -6.92
C ASN A 18 25.50 13.34 -6.13
N THR A 19 25.97 13.77 -4.97
CA THR A 19 25.32 14.81 -4.15
C THR A 19 25.13 16.10 -4.97
N LEU A 20 23.96 16.74 -4.85
CA LEU A 20 23.61 18.08 -5.37
C LEU A 20 23.03 18.26 -6.81
N TYR A 21 22.40 17.27 -7.45
CA TYR A 21 21.71 17.46 -8.76
C TYR A 21 20.26 16.91 -8.80
N PRO A 22 19.39 17.38 -9.73
CA PRO A 22 17.93 17.47 -9.56
C PRO A 22 17.19 16.12 -9.50
N LEU A 23 15.89 16.17 -9.17
CA LEU A 23 14.98 15.02 -9.17
C LEU A 23 15.04 14.14 -10.45
N ASN A 24 15.53 14.69 -11.55
CA ASN A 24 15.65 14.10 -12.88
C ASN A 24 16.76 13.05 -13.07
N LYS A 25 17.65 12.82 -12.09
CA LYS A 25 18.67 11.74 -12.15
C LYS A 25 18.37 10.52 -11.27
N ARG A 26 17.21 10.50 -10.59
CA ARG A 26 16.77 9.32 -9.86
C ARG A 26 16.34 8.26 -10.87
N PRO A 27 16.54 6.96 -10.60
CA PRO A 27 16.13 5.93 -11.54
C PRO A 27 14.64 6.03 -11.82
N ALA A 28 14.24 5.84 -13.08
CA ALA A 28 12.83 5.71 -13.45
C ALA A 28 12.49 4.22 -13.35
N PRO A 29 11.84 3.77 -12.27
CA PRO A 29 11.53 2.36 -12.10
C PRO A 29 10.48 1.90 -13.10
N ILE A 30 10.54 0.61 -13.45
CA ILE A 30 9.57 -0.06 -14.28
C ILE A 30 8.66 -0.86 -13.37
N SER A 31 7.36 -0.58 -13.40
CA SER A 31 6.34 -1.47 -12.87
C SER A 31 5.78 -2.30 -14.01
N HIS A 32 5.51 -3.57 -13.76
CA HIS A 32 4.86 -4.41 -14.73
C HIS A 32 3.99 -5.45 -14.05
N VAL A 33 3.09 -6.06 -14.82
CA VAL A 33 2.40 -7.25 -14.36
C VAL A 33 3.13 -8.50 -14.81
N TRP A 34 3.01 -9.53 -14.00
CA TRP A 34 3.46 -10.87 -14.31
C TRP A 34 2.48 -11.58 -15.25
N VAL A 35 2.94 -12.01 -16.43
CA VAL A 35 2.16 -12.83 -17.40
C VAL A 35 1.97 -14.26 -16.86
N ASP A 36 1.18 -15.13 -17.50
CA ASP A 36 1.03 -16.51 -17.03
C ASP A 36 2.36 -17.29 -17.05
N GLU A 37 2.57 -18.22 -16.11
CA GLU A 37 3.81 -19.02 -16.05
C GLU A 37 4.08 -19.77 -17.36
N LYS A 38 3.03 -20.26 -18.02
CA LYS A 38 3.15 -20.93 -19.32
C LYS A 38 3.63 -20.00 -20.44
N ASP A 39 3.50 -18.69 -20.26
CA ASP A 39 3.86 -17.65 -21.23
C ASP A 39 5.15 -16.92 -20.80
N ARG A 40 5.81 -17.38 -19.74
CA ARG A 40 7.13 -16.91 -19.29
C ARG A 40 8.24 -17.85 -19.76
N VAL A 41 9.45 -17.29 -19.76
CA VAL A 41 10.71 -18.00 -19.92
C VAL A 41 11.73 -17.42 -18.94
N ASP A 42 12.49 -18.29 -18.29
CA ASP A 42 13.58 -17.91 -17.40
C ASP A 42 14.88 -17.78 -18.20
N VAL A 43 15.41 -16.55 -18.28
CA VAL A 43 16.57 -16.23 -19.11
C VAL A 43 17.79 -15.93 -18.24
N LEU A 44 18.88 -16.69 -18.45
CA LEU A 44 20.17 -16.35 -17.87
C LEU A 44 20.84 -15.23 -18.68
N THR A 45 20.81 -14.02 -18.13
CA THR A 45 21.30 -12.82 -18.81
C THR A 45 22.61 -12.29 -18.22
N PRO A 46 23.54 -11.75 -19.02
CA PRO A 46 24.70 -11.02 -18.49
C PRO A 46 24.35 -9.76 -17.69
N ILE A 47 23.12 -9.24 -17.83
CA ILE A 47 22.69 -7.97 -17.21
C ILE A 47 22.80 -8.05 -15.69
N ASN A 48 22.30 -9.13 -15.07
CA ASN A 48 22.46 -9.40 -13.63
C ASN A 48 23.66 -10.32 -13.33
N GLY A 49 24.66 -10.36 -14.23
CA GLY A 49 25.85 -11.21 -14.07
C GLY A 49 25.59 -12.71 -14.18
N LYS A 50 24.42 -13.14 -14.70
CA LYS A 50 23.96 -14.54 -14.72
C LYS A 50 23.86 -15.16 -13.33
N GLU A 51 23.65 -14.33 -12.31
CA GLU A 51 23.59 -14.80 -10.93
C GLU A 51 22.27 -15.52 -10.60
N TRP A 52 21.19 -15.20 -11.31
CA TRP A 52 19.90 -15.89 -11.27
C TRP A 52 19.18 -15.81 -12.62
N PRO A 53 18.30 -16.78 -12.94
CA PRO A 53 17.43 -16.68 -14.11
C PRO A 53 16.43 -15.53 -13.98
N VAL A 54 16.19 -14.82 -15.08
CA VAL A 54 15.28 -13.66 -15.13
C VAL A 54 14.00 -14.08 -15.84
N PRO A 55 12.85 -14.15 -15.13
CA PRO A 55 11.57 -14.50 -15.72
C PRO A 55 11.02 -13.35 -16.56
N ILE A 56 10.87 -13.57 -17.86
CA ILE A 56 10.29 -12.59 -18.79
C ILE A 56 9.24 -13.26 -19.70
N PRO A 57 8.33 -12.51 -20.33
CA PRO A 57 7.44 -13.09 -21.34
C PRO A 57 8.22 -13.68 -22.52
N LYS A 58 7.74 -14.78 -23.10
CA LYS A 58 8.44 -15.54 -24.16
C LYS A 58 8.82 -14.71 -25.39
N ASP A 59 8.01 -13.73 -25.74
CA ASP A 59 8.18 -12.93 -26.96
C ASP A 59 8.88 -11.58 -26.69
N VAL A 60 9.51 -11.43 -25.52
CA VAL A 60 10.12 -10.16 -25.08
C VAL A 60 11.64 -10.26 -25.08
N ASP A 61 12.27 -9.17 -25.54
CA ASP A 61 13.72 -8.98 -25.46
C ASP A 61 14.03 -7.80 -24.52
N LEU A 62 14.84 -8.07 -23.48
CA LEU A 62 15.30 -7.05 -22.53
C LEU A 62 16.04 -5.89 -23.22
N ASN A 63 16.70 -6.12 -24.36
CA ASN A 63 17.35 -5.06 -25.11
C ASN A 63 16.34 -4.07 -25.72
N LEU A 64 15.13 -4.51 -26.07
CA LEU A 64 14.09 -3.61 -26.58
C LEU A 64 13.57 -2.71 -25.46
N ILE A 65 13.40 -3.25 -24.25
CA ILE A 65 13.03 -2.48 -23.05
C ILE A 65 14.14 -1.46 -22.74
N GLN A 66 15.40 -1.89 -22.82
CA GLN A 66 16.56 -1.00 -22.64
C GLN A 66 16.50 0.18 -23.63
N ILE A 67 16.27 -0.08 -24.92
CA ILE A 67 16.16 0.95 -25.96
C ILE A 67 14.97 1.88 -25.69
N GLU A 68 13.83 1.33 -25.30
CA GLU A 68 12.64 2.11 -24.94
C GLU A 68 12.94 3.07 -23.78
N MET A 69 13.59 2.59 -22.72
CA MET A 69 13.98 3.44 -21.58
C MET A 69 15.02 4.50 -21.98
N LEU A 70 16.00 4.15 -22.81
CA LEU A 70 17.00 5.10 -23.31
C LEU A 70 16.36 6.21 -24.16
N ASN A 71 15.33 5.88 -24.97
CA ASN A 71 14.58 6.87 -25.75
C ASN A 71 13.76 7.82 -24.87
N LEU A 72 13.36 7.39 -23.67
CA LEU A 72 12.76 8.25 -22.65
C LEU A 72 13.80 9.12 -21.91
N GLY A 73 15.09 9.00 -22.24
CA GLY A 73 16.18 9.74 -21.61
C GLY A 73 16.58 9.19 -20.24
N VAL A 74 16.21 7.94 -19.93
CA VAL A 74 16.54 7.29 -18.67
C VAL A 74 17.97 6.72 -18.74
N GLU A 75 18.78 7.02 -17.73
CA GLU A 75 20.14 6.48 -17.57
C GLU A 75 20.14 5.25 -16.66
N TYR A 76 19.41 5.32 -15.55
CA TYR A 76 19.27 4.24 -14.57
C TYR A 76 17.80 3.87 -14.41
N THR A 77 17.51 2.58 -14.34
CA THR A 77 16.16 2.09 -14.04
C THR A 77 16.20 1.04 -12.93
N TRP A 78 15.06 0.84 -12.28
CA TRP A 78 14.84 -0.32 -11.44
C TRP A 78 13.87 -1.24 -12.16
N LEU A 79 14.27 -2.49 -12.33
CA LEU A 79 13.42 -3.57 -12.81
C LEU A 79 13.60 -4.71 -11.81
N ASP A 80 12.53 -5.05 -11.09
CA ASP A 80 12.53 -6.02 -10.00
C ASP A 80 13.08 -7.39 -10.43
N VAL A 81 12.69 -7.91 -11.59
CA VAL A 81 13.18 -9.21 -12.09
C VAL A 81 14.70 -9.24 -12.34
N LEU A 82 15.31 -8.07 -12.58
CA LEU A 82 16.75 -7.92 -12.75
C LEU A 82 17.49 -7.53 -11.46
N CYS A 83 16.86 -6.73 -10.61
CA CYS A 83 17.50 -6.12 -9.45
C CYS A 83 17.26 -6.90 -8.15
N LEU A 84 16.27 -7.78 -8.13
CA LEU A 84 15.99 -8.71 -7.05
C LEU A 84 16.16 -10.13 -7.53
N ARG A 85 16.80 -10.95 -6.70
CA ARG A 85 16.89 -12.38 -6.92
C ARG A 85 15.51 -12.99 -6.95
N GLN A 86 15.26 -13.80 -7.97
CA GLN A 86 14.00 -14.50 -8.15
C GLN A 86 14.09 -15.89 -7.53
N LYS A 87 12.95 -16.40 -7.06
CA LYS A 87 12.86 -17.75 -6.50
C LYS A 87 13.10 -18.76 -7.62
N GLU A 88 14.08 -19.63 -7.41
CA GLU A 88 14.38 -20.78 -8.29
C GLU A 88 14.07 -22.04 -7.49
N GLU A 89 13.02 -22.78 -7.87
CA GLU A 89 12.58 -23.98 -7.14
C GLU A 89 13.66 -25.07 -7.19
N GLY A 90 14.18 -25.47 -6.02
CA GLY A 90 15.31 -26.38 -5.90
C GLY A 90 16.67 -25.73 -6.17
N GLY A 91 16.73 -24.39 -6.19
CA GLY A 91 17.94 -23.63 -6.45
C GLY A 91 18.96 -23.73 -5.32
N LEU A 92 20.25 -23.73 -5.66
CA LEU A 92 21.35 -23.84 -4.69
C LEU A 92 21.48 -22.64 -3.72
N ARG A 93 20.68 -21.58 -3.91
CA ARG A 93 20.77 -20.29 -3.18
C ARG A 93 19.42 -19.78 -2.66
N GLU A 94 18.46 -20.67 -2.44
CA GLU A 94 17.16 -20.31 -1.85
C GLU A 94 17.31 -19.62 -0.48
N ASP A 95 18.32 -20.01 0.30
CA ASP A 95 18.66 -19.40 1.59
C ASP A 95 19.02 -17.92 1.46
N LEU A 96 19.82 -17.57 0.46
CA LEU A 96 20.17 -16.17 0.16
C LEU A 96 18.95 -15.39 -0.32
N CYS A 97 18.12 -16.00 -1.19
CA CYS A 97 16.87 -15.38 -1.66
C CYS A 97 15.95 -15.02 -0.49
N MET A 98 15.76 -15.91 0.48
CA MET A 98 14.94 -15.63 1.66
C MET A 98 15.50 -14.49 2.52
N GLN A 99 16.83 -14.41 2.69
CA GLN A 99 17.46 -13.33 3.46
C GLN A 99 17.34 -11.99 2.75
N GLU A 100 17.54 -11.96 1.43
CA GLU A 100 17.36 -10.77 0.60
C GLU A 100 15.89 -10.33 0.65
N TRP A 101 14.94 -11.24 0.39
CA TRP A 101 13.52 -10.92 0.36
C TRP A 101 13.00 -10.40 1.69
N ARG A 102 13.51 -10.91 2.82
CA ARG A 102 13.15 -10.42 4.15
C ARG A 102 13.29 -8.90 4.30
N LEU A 103 14.28 -8.31 3.63
CA LEU A 103 14.57 -6.87 3.67
C LEU A 103 14.11 -6.13 2.42
N ASP A 104 14.30 -6.72 1.24
CA ASP A 104 14.11 -6.02 -0.03
C ASP A 104 12.63 -5.97 -0.44
N VAL A 105 11.86 -7.03 -0.20
CA VAL A 105 10.42 -7.06 -0.51
C VAL A 105 9.69 -5.92 0.22
N PRO A 106 9.80 -5.75 1.54
CA PRO A 106 9.05 -4.71 2.23
C PRO A 106 9.61 -3.29 2.00
N THR A 107 10.80 -3.14 1.40
CA THR A 107 11.42 -1.84 1.11
C THR A 107 11.28 -1.39 -0.35
N VAL A 108 10.80 -2.25 -1.25
CA VAL A 108 10.76 -1.98 -2.71
C VAL A 108 9.99 -0.71 -3.06
N GLY A 109 8.86 -0.44 -2.37
CA GLY A 109 8.04 0.74 -2.66
C GLY A 109 8.80 2.07 -2.53
N CYS A 110 9.92 2.11 -1.79
CA CYS A 110 10.80 3.28 -1.70
C CYS A 110 11.38 3.66 -3.05
N VAL A 111 11.61 2.67 -3.92
CA VAL A 111 12.15 2.86 -5.26
C VAL A 111 11.15 3.59 -6.15
N TYR A 112 9.84 3.41 -5.93
CA TYR A 112 8.77 4.01 -6.72
C TYR A 112 8.25 5.33 -6.13
N LYS A 113 8.36 5.49 -4.81
CA LYS A 113 7.86 6.68 -4.10
C LYS A 113 8.49 7.96 -4.65
N TYR A 114 7.65 8.93 -5.04
CA TYR A 114 8.08 10.21 -5.60
C TYR A 114 8.91 10.10 -6.89
N LYS A 115 8.62 9.10 -7.73
CA LYS A 115 9.28 8.89 -9.03
C LYS A 115 8.29 8.97 -10.18
N GLN A 116 8.85 9.22 -11.36
CA GLN A 116 8.22 8.87 -12.62
C GLN A 116 8.41 7.37 -12.85
N VAL A 117 7.30 6.65 -12.99
CA VAL A 117 7.28 5.20 -13.17
C VAL A 117 6.83 4.87 -14.58
N VAL A 118 7.55 3.94 -15.21
CA VAL A 118 7.15 3.38 -16.50
C VAL A 118 6.35 2.10 -16.23
N ILE A 119 5.10 2.02 -16.73
CA ILE A 119 4.16 0.97 -16.36
C ILE A 119 3.79 0.13 -17.58
N TYR A 120 4.12 -1.17 -17.55
CA TYR A 120 3.62 -2.15 -18.52
C TYR A 120 2.39 -2.88 -17.96
N LEU A 121 1.20 -2.47 -18.40
CA LEU A 121 -0.07 -2.98 -17.86
C LEU A 121 -0.41 -4.42 -18.29
N ASN A 122 0.09 -4.87 -19.45
CA ASN A 122 -0.18 -6.19 -20.02
C ASN A 122 0.91 -7.24 -19.73
N GLY A 123 2.08 -6.80 -19.29
CA GLY A 123 3.25 -7.64 -19.12
C GLY A 123 4.51 -6.90 -19.54
N LEU A 124 5.63 -7.15 -18.86
CA LEU A 124 6.90 -6.50 -19.13
C LEU A 124 7.24 -6.53 -20.64
N GLY A 125 7.47 -5.38 -21.27
CA GLY A 125 7.81 -5.29 -22.69
C GLY A 125 6.67 -5.59 -23.67
N GLN A 126 5.45 -5.83 -23.20
CA GLN A 126 4.29 -6.09 -24.06
C GLN A 126 3.57 -4.79 -24.45
N LEU A 127 2.94 -4.82 -25.63
CA LEU A 127 2.06 -3.75 -26.09
C LEU A 127 0.82 -3.64 -25.21
N LEU A 128 0.36 -2.41 -25.00
CA LEU A 128 -0.88 -2.11 -24.32
C LEU A 128 -2.06 -2.52 -25.19
N GLN A 129 -2.71 -3.63 -24.85
CA GLN A 129 -3.89 -4.14 -25.55
C GLN A 129 -4.90 -4.67 -24.52
N LEU A 130 -6.13 -4.20 -24.57
CA LEU A 130 -7.20 -4.71 -23.69
C LEU A 130 -8.24 -5.47 -24.50
N LYS A 131 -8.56 -6.66 -24.03
CA LYS A 131 -9.70 -7.47 -24.46
C LYS A 131 -10.78 -7.44 -23.39
N ASP A 132 -12.00 -7.80 -23.79
CA ASP A 132 -13.11 -7.92 -22.84
C ASP A 132 -12.78 -8.95 -21.75
N GLY A 133 -12.91 -8.53 -20.49
CA GLY A 133 -12.58 -9.33 -19.31
C GLY A 133 -11.14 -9.15 -18.79
N ASP A 134 -10.23 -8.50 -19.52
CA ASP A 134 -8.85 -8.32 -19.06
C ASP A 134 -8.76 -7.45 -17.80
N LEU A 135 -9.64 -6.46 -17.64
CA LEU A 135 -9.72 -5.63 -16.43
C LEU A 135 -10.22 -6.41 -15.19
N ASP A 136 -10.95 -7.50 -15.39
CA ASP A 136 -11.45 -8.35 -14.31
C ASP A 136 -10.46 -9.47 -13.96
N SER A 137 -9.47 -9.73 -14.80
CA SER A 137 -8.45 -10.75 -14.58
C SER A 137 -7.66 -10.49 -13.30
N ASN A 138 -7.41 -11.54 -12.51
CA ASN A 138 -6.50 -11.48 -11.37
C ASN A 138 -5.04 -11.18 -11.78
N GLN A 139 -4.73 -11.33 -13.07
CA GLN A 139 -3.45 -10.99 -13.66
C GLN A 139 -3.42 -9.56 -14.21
N ASN A 140 -4.47 -8.76 -14.02
CA ASN A 140 -4.45 -7.35 -14.41
C ASN A 140 -3.57 -6.53 -13.44
N TRP A 141 -2.81 -5.59 -13.97
CA TRP A 141 -1.96 -4.70 -13.17
C TRP A 141 -2.72 -3.97 -12.06
N PHE A 142 -3.93 -3.47 -12.31
CA PHE A 142 -4.76 -2.77 -11.32
C PHE A 142 -5.20 -3.69 -10.17
N ARG A 143 -5.25 -5.00 -10.41
CA ARG A 143 -5.72 -6.00 -9.45
C ARG A 143 -4.60 -6.71 -8.71
N ARG A 144 -3.31 -6.43 -8.97
CA ARG A 144 -2.21 -7.06 -8.21
C ARG A 144 -1.95 -6.30 -6.91
N ALA A 145 -1.73 -7.01 -5.81
CA ALA A 145 -1.36 -6.39 -4.54
C ALA A 145 -0.03 -5.63 -4.64
N TRP A 146 0.95 -6.25 -5.30
CA TRP A 146 2.30 -5.72 -5.41
C TRP A 146 2.39 -4.37 -6.13
N THR A 147 1.62 -4.20 -7.20
CA THR A 147 1.63 -2.98 -8.02
C THR A 147 1.05 -1.77 -7.28
N PHE A 148 0.44 -1.96 -6.10
CA PHE A 148 -0.14 -0.88 -5.31
C PHE A 148 0.90 0.14 -4.83
N GLN A 149 2.11 -0.35 -4.54
CA GLN A 149 3.24 0.49 -4.14
C GLN A 149 4.09 0.96 -5.32
N GLU A 150 3.79 0.53 -6.55
CA GLU A 150 4.61 0.75 -7.76
C GLU A 150 4.01 1.81 -8.69
N VAL A 151 3.31 2.77 -8.11
CA VAL A 151 2.49 3.72 -8.85
C VAL A 151 3.25 5.02 -9.17
N GLY A 152 4.07 5.48 -8.24
CA GLY A 152 4.79 6.76 -8.30
C GLY A 152 3.92 8.02 -8.39
N ASP A 153 4.60 9.15 -8.56
CA ASP A 153 3.97 10.48 -8.68
C ASP A 153 3.63 10.81 -10.13
N GLU A 154 4.50 10.40 -11.07
CA GLU A 154 4.30 10.56 -12.51
C GLU A 154 4.34 9.19 -13.18
N ARG A 155 3.61 9.04 -14.28
CA ARG A 155 3.43 7.73 -14.93
C ARG A 155 3.56 7.85 -16.43
N ILE A 156 4.29 6.91 -17.01
CA ILE A 156 4.35 6.69 -18.45
C ILE A 156 3.79 5.28 -18.68
N ILE A 157 2.69 5.18 -19.40
CA ILE A 157 2.16 3.87 -19.79
C ILE A 157 2.96 3.37 -20.99
N ALA A 158 3.69 2.28 -20.79
CA ALA A 158 4.55 1.68 -21.81
C ALA A 158 3.78 0.74 -22.73
N GLY A 159 4.38 0.46 -23.90
CA GLY A 159 3.73 -0.34 -24.94
C GLY A 159 2.53 0.35 -25.60
N ASP A 160 2.32 1.64 -25.35
CA ASP A 160 1.29 2.44 -26.02
C ASP A 160 1.64 2.69 -27.49
N THR A 161 0.63 2.93 -28.30
CA THR A 161 0.77 3.17 -29.75
C THR A 161 -0.01 4.43 -30.14
N PRO A 162 0.33 5.15 -31.22
CA PRO A 162 -0.32 6.41 -31.57
C PRO A 162 -1.85 6.37 -31.73
N ASP A 163 -2.42 5.21 -32.08
CA ASP A 163 -3.86 4.96 -32.16
C ASP A 163 -4.39 4.12 -30.98
N GLY A 164 -3.62 4.08 -29.89
CA GLY A 164 -3.81 3.25 -28.71
C GLY A 164 -4.84 3.80 -27.71
N LEU A 165 -5.03 3.03 -26.64
CA LEU A 165 -6.06 3.28 -25.62
C LEU A 165 -5.86 4.62 -24.89
N MET A 166 -4.61 5.09 -24.77
CA MET A 166 -4.26 6.35 -24.11
C MET A 166 -4.64 7.59 -24.93
N HIS A 167 -4.73 7.48 -26.26
CA HIS A 167 -5.00 8.61 -27.16
C HIS A 167 -6.48 8.74 -27.55
N ALA A 168 -7.32 7.82 -27.07
CA ALA A 168 -8.74 7.86 -27.34
C ALA A 168 -9.38 9.13 -26.76
N GLN A 169 -10.24 9.78 -27.53
CA GLN A 169 -10.92 11.00 -27.09
C GLN A 169 -12.19 10.65 -26.31
N PRO A 170 -12.44 11.31 -25.17
CA PRO A 170 -13.71 11.18 -24.47
C PRO A 170 -14.84 11.78 -25.31
N ILE A 171 -16.02 11.19 -25.15
CA ILE A 171 -17.31 11.66 -25.64
C ILE A 171 -17.93 12.56 -24.53
N ASP A 172 -19.00 13.28 -24.86
CA ASP A 172 -19.77 14.08 -23.91
C ASP A 172 -20.06 13.33 -22.60
N GLY A 173 -19.74 13.98 -21.49
CA GLY A 173 -19.95 13.44 -20.14
C GLY A 173 -18.81 12.57 -19.59
N GLY A 174 -17.64 12.54 -20.24
CA GLY A 174 -16.45 11.82 -19.75
C GLY A 174 -16.43 10.32 -20.06
N ASN A 175 -17.43 9.83 -20.79
CA ASN A 175 -17.48 8.46 -21.29
C ASN A 175 -16.63 8.30 -22.55
N TYR A 176 -16.25 7.08 -22.87
CA TYR A 176 -15.54 6.75 -24.10
C TYR A 176 -16.42 5.91 -25.04
N ARG A 177 -15.91 5.68 -26.25
CA ARG A 177 -16.62 4.93 -27.30
C ARG A 177 -17.10 3.54 -26.86
N THR A 178 -16.37 2.90 -25.96
CA THR A 178 -16.71 1.58 -25.42
C THR A 178 -16.70 1.60 -23.91
N ALA A 179 -17.55 0.77 -23.29
CA ALA A 179 -17.59 0.62 -21.84
C ALA A 179 -16.24 0.15 -21.25
N LEU A 180 -15.53 -0.72 -21.98
CA LEU A 180 -14.19 -1.17 -21.62
C LEU A 180 -13.20 0.00 -21.52
N LEU A 181 -13.24 0.92 -22.48
CA LEU A 181 -12.35 2.08 -22.51
C LEU A 181 -12.72 3.11 -21.44
N THR A 182 -14.02 3.32 -21.18
CA THR A 182 -14.46 4.14 -20.05
C THR A 182 -13.91 3.60 -18.74
N ARG A 183 -14.11 2.31 -18.48
CA ARG A 183 -13.62 1.67 -17.27
C ARG A 183 -12.10 1.68 -17.16
N PHE A 184 -11.38 1.50 -18.27
CA PHE A 184 -9.92 1.60 -18.28
C PHE A 184 -9.43 2.97 -17.78
N HIS A 185 -10.01 4.06 -18.30
CA HIS A 185 -9.66 5.42 -17.87
C HIS A 185 -10.11 5.72 -16.43
N GLU A 186 -11.24 5.17 -15.98
CA GLU A 186 -11.66 5.24 -14.57
C GLU A 186 -10.67 4.57 -13.61
N GLU A 187 -10.21 3.35 -13.94
CA GLU A 187 -9.19 2.63 -13.17
C GLU A 187 -7.86 3.41 -13.17
N LEU A 188 -7.43 3.93 -14.32
CA LEU A 188 -6.22 4.74 -14.43
C LEU A 188 -6.27 5.99 -13.53
N HIS A 189 -7.40 6.72 -13.54
CA HIS A 189 -7.64 7.86 -12.66
C HIS A 189 -7.75 7.48 -11.18
N SER A 190 -8.27 6.29 -10.86
CA SER A 190 -8.38 5.83 -9.46
C SER A 190 -7.00 5.72 -8.80
N VAL A 191 -6.01 5.27 -9.57
CA VAL A 191 -4.63 5.09 -9.14
C VAL A 191 -3.91 6.43 -8.96
N GLU A 192 -4.41 7.54 -9.53
CA GLU A 192 -3.87 8.90 -9.34
C GLU A 192 -4.09 9.46 -7.92
N ARG A 193 -4.93 8.83 -7.10
CA ARG A 193 -5.19 9.30 -5.73
C ARG A 193 -4.00 9.03 -4.81
N GLY A 194 -3.62 10.06 -4.06
CA GLY A 194 -2.48 10.03 -3.14
C GLY A 194 -2.67 9.08 -1.95
N THR A 195 -1.55 8.55 -1.46
CA THR A 195 -1.43 7.55 -0.38
C THR A 195 -1.66 8.10 1.03
N ALA A 196 -2.21 9.31 1.18
CA ALA A 196 -2.43 9.94 2.49
C ALA A 196 -3.74 9.51 3.19
N HIS A 197 -4.46 8.54 2.61
CA HIS A 197 -5.80 8.16 3.01
C HIS A 197 -5.83 6.66 3.34
N ILE A 198 -5.80 6.34 4.64
CA ILE A 198 -5.68 4.96 5.14
C ILE A 198 -6.82 4.08 4.68
N PHE A 199 -8.07 4.54 4.75
CA PHE A 199 -9.21 3.71 4.39
C PHE A 199 -9.36 3.57 2.88
N ALA A 200 -9.03 4.59 2.10
CA ALA A 200 -8.92 4.49 0.65
C ALA A 200 -7.84 3.48 0.24
N ALA A 201 -6.67 3.53 0.88
CA ALA A 201 -5.60 2.58 0.60
C ALA A 201 -5.99 1.13 0.94
N LEU A 202 -6.64 0.93 2.09
CA LEU A 202 -7.19 -0.36 2.47
C LEU A 202 -8.30 -0.83 1.52
N ALA A 203 -9.20 0.06 1.10
CA ALA A 203 -10.28 -0.25 0.17
C ALA A 203 -9.76 -0.62 -1.24
N ASP A 204 -8.64 -0.02 -1.66
CA ASP A 204 -7.98 -0.45 -2.89
C ASP A 204 -7.28 -1.79 -2.72
N MET A 205 -6.66 -2.06 -1.57
CA MET A 205 -6.08 -3.37 -1.26
C MET A 205 -7.13 -4.49 -1.16
N GLN A 206 -8.36 -4.18 -0.72
CA GLN A 206 -9.49 -5.13 -0.73
C GLN A 206 -9.78 -5.68 -2.14
N LYS A 207 -9.64 -4.84 -3.18
CA LYS A 207 -9.91 -5.20 -4.58
C LYS A 207 -8.77 -5.98 -5.23
N ARG A 208 -7.58 -5.93 -4.63
CA ARG A 208 -6.35 -6.53 -5.15
C ARG A 208 -6.21 -8.00 -4.79
N MET A 209 -5.35 -8.69 -5.50
CA MET A 209 -5.08 -10.12 -5.47
C MET A 209 -3.57 -10.34 -5.33
N SER A 210 -3.19 -11.35 -4.57
CA SER A 210 -1.80 -11.77 -4.41
C SER A 210 -1.68 -13.28 -4.53
N THR A 211 -0.49 -13.75 -4.91
CA THR A 211 -0.18 -15.18 -4.90
C THR A 211 0.08 -15.65 -3.46
N ASN A 212 0.94 -14.92 -2.74
CA ASN A 212 1.08 -15.09 -1.30
C ASN A 212 0.17 -14.06 -0.59
N PRO A 213 -0.77 -14.49 0.27
CA PRO A 213 -1.62 -13.56 1.01
C PRO A 213 -0.85 -12.48 1.78
N VAL A 214 0.33 -12.80 2.33
CA VAL A 214 1.17 -11.85 3.11
C VAL A 214 1.59 -10.64 2.26
N ASP A 215 1.73 -10.80 0.95
CA ASP A 215 2.10 -9.71 0.04
C ASP A 215 1.10 -8.54 0.07
N LYS A 216 -0.17 -8.79 0.42
CA LYS A 216 -1.15 -7.72 0.60
C LYS A 216 -0.79 -6.83 1.79
N VAL A 217 -0.32 -7.41 2.88
CA VAL A 217 0.12 -6.65 4.05
C VAL A 217 1.38 -5.88 3.69
N THR A 218 2.35 -6.53 3.06
CA THR A 218 3.61 -5.90 2.66
C THR A 218 3.41 -4.77 1.65
N GLY A 219 2.50 -4.94 0.69
CA GLY A 219 2.14 -3.90 -0.28
C GLY A 219 1.51 -2.65 0.34
N LEU A 220 1.06 -2.72 1.60
CA LEU A 220 0.56 -1.57 2.35
C LEU A 220 1.66 -0.81 3.10
N ALA A 221 2.89 -1.32 3.19
CA ALA A 221 3.96 -0.69 3.94
C ALA A 221 4.17 0.78 3.53
N PHE A 222 4.45 1.05 2.26
CA PHE A 222 4.67 2.44 1.82
C PHE A 222 3.42 3.34 1.89
N PRO A 223 2.22 2.87 1.51
CA PRO A 223 0.98 3.62 1.71
C PRO A 223 0.71 4.01 3.16
N LEU A 224 1.01 3.14 4.14
CA LEU A 224 0.74 3.37 5.56
C LEU A 224 1.91 4.06 6.31
N GLN A 225 3.01 4.33 5.61
CA GLN A 225 4.13 5.16 6.06
C GLN A 225 4.71 4.79 7.44
N PRO A 226 5.05 3.52 7.71
CA PRO A 226 5.60 3.13 9.00
C PRO A 226 7.00 3.76 9.20
N TYR A 227 7.33 4.07 10.45
CA TYR A 227 8.67 4.57 10.80
C TYR A 227 9.74 3.49 10.70
N THR A 228 9.35 2.24 10.98
CA THR A 228 10.16 1.04 10.81
C THR A 228 9.41 0.07 9.91
N ILE A 229 10.06 -0.45 8.88
CA ILE A 229 9.42 -1.39 7.96
C ILE A 229 9.55 -2.80 8.55
N PRO A 230 8.45 -3.52 8.85
CA PRO A 230 8.52 -4.88 9.36
C PRO A 230 9.23 -5.82 8.37
N ALA A 231 9.93 -6.81 8.91
CA ALA A 231 10.58 -7.83 8.10
C ALA A 231 9.53 -8.70 7.38
N TYR A 232 9.81 -9.11 6.15
CA TYR A 232 8.92 -9.99 5.40
C TYR A 232 9.27 -11.46 5.65
N HIS A 233 8.25 -12.25 5.97
CA HIS A 233 8.37 -13.70 6.10
C HIS A 233 7.17 -14.37 5.42
N GLU A 234 7.42 -15.20 4.39
CA GLU A 234 6.33 -15.89 3.65
C GLU A 234 5.45 -16.75 4.57
N SER A 235 6.01 -17.25 5.68
CA SER A 235 5.33 -18.13 6.64
C SER A 235 4.58 -17.40 7.74
N GLU A 236 4.62 -16.07 7.80
CA GLU A 236 3.89 -15.30 8.81
C GLU A 236 2.39 -15.42 8.62
N THR A 237 1.66 -15.36 9.74
CA THR A 237 0.22 -15.23 9.66
C THR A 237 -0.12 -13.79 9.24
N LEU A 238 -1.20 -13.64 8.47
CA LEU A 238 -1.67 -12.33 8.02
C LEU A 238 -1.92 -11.36 9.18
N GLU A 239 -2.44 -11.87 10.29
CA GLU A 239 -2.72 -11.07 11.46
C GLU A 239 -1.46 -10.61 12.18
N ASP A 240 -0.41 -11.45 12.24
CA ASP A 240 0.86 -11.08 12.85
C ASP A 240 1.60 -10.03 12.00
N ALA A 241 1.65 -10.24 10.67
CA ALA A 241 2.22 -9.27 9.75
C ALA A 241 1.45 -7.93 9.80
N TRP A 242 0.11 -7.98 9.82
CA TRP A 242 -0.74 -6.80 9.95
C TRP A 242 -0.51 -6.08 11.28
N THR A 243 -0.44 -6.83 12.38
CA THR A 243 -0.15 -6.30 13.72
C THR A 243 1.20 -5.58 13.74
N ALA A 244 2.25 -6.19 13.18
CA ALA A 244 3.57 -5.58 13.09
C ALA A 244 3.54 -4.28 12.26
N LEU A 245 2.82 -4.28 11.13
CA LEU A 245 2.66 -3.08 10.31
C LEU A 245 1.89 -1.97 11.04
N VAL A 246 0.81 -2.30 11.76
CA VAL A 246 0.05 -1.30 12.53
C VAL A 246 0.86 -0.73 13.68
N ASN A 247 1.63 -1.56 14.39
CA ASN A 247 2.52 -1.09 15.47
C ASN A 247 3.54 -0.06 14.94
N ALA A 248 4.14 -0.35 13.78
CA ALA A 248 5.15 0.50 13.18
C ALA A 248 4.61 1.69 12.37
N MET A 249 3.31 1.68 12.04
CA MET A 249 2.61 2.69 11.26
C MET A 249 2.74 4.09 11.86
N ASP A 250 2.72 5.10 10.99
CA ASP A 250 2.63 6.50 11.39
C ASP A 250 1.49 6.74 12.43
N PRO A 251 1.77 7.44 13.55
CA PRO A 251 0.81 7.68 14.64
C PRO A 251 -0.48 8.38 14.19
N TYR A 252 -0.42 9.26 13.20
CA TYR A 252 -1.60 9.94 12.67
C TYR A 252 -2.50 8.95 11.92
N MET A 253 -1.89 8.01 11.18
CA MET A 253 -2.64 6.95 10.50
C MET A 253 -3.30 6.00 11.50
N ARG A 254 -2.64 5.65 12.61
CA ARG A 254 -3.26 4.86 13.69
C ARG A 254 -4.43 5.57 14.36
N ALA A 255 -4.37 6.88 14.52
CA ALA A 255 -5.48 7.65 15.09
C ALA A 255 -6.77 7.54 14.26
N HIS A 256 -6.67 7.30 12.95
CA HIS A 256 -7.85 7.04 12.11
C HIS A 256 -8.54 5.72 12.50
N PHE A 257 -7.80 4.67 12.86
CA PHE A 257 -8.41 3.46 13.39
C PHE A 257 -9.12 3.72 14.71
N LEU A 258 -8.50 4.43 15.64
CA LEU A 258 -9.12 4.72 16.93
C LEU A 258 -10.39 5.58 16.81
N LEU A 259 -10.36 6.61 15.96
CA LEU A 259 -11.38 7.67 15.96
C LEU A 259 -12.44 7.53 14.87
N VAL A 260 -12.16 6.80 13.80
CA VAL A 260 -13.03 6.76 12.60
C VAL A 260 -13.52 5.35 12.28
N TYR A 261 -12.72 4.31 12.56
CA TYR A 261 -13.16 2.95 12.31
C TYR A 261 -14.27 2.55 13.29
N PRO A 262 -15.46 2.11 12.82
CA PRO A 262 -16.63 1.92 13.67
C PRO A 262 -16.66 0.56 14.40
N GLY A 263 -15.81 -0.39 13.97
CA GLY A 263 -15.79 -1.75 14.51
C GLY A 263 -14.91 -1.87 15.75
N VAL A 264 -15.20 -2.87 16.59
CA VAL A 264 -14.35 -3.24 17.72
C VAL A 264 -13.36 -4.30 17.27
N GLY A 265 -12.08 -4.12 17.61
CA GLY A 265 -11.04 -5.10 17.34
C GLY A 265 -11.33 -6.47 17.95
N LEU A 266 -11.11 -7.53 17.16
CA LEU A 266 -11.40 -8.90 17.60
C LEU A 266 -10.27 -9.53 18.43
N ARG A 267 -9.07 -8.95 18.42
CA ARG A 267 -7.88 -9.44 19.17
C ARG A 267 -7.76 -8.81 20.56
N CYS A 268 -6.57 -8.84 21.15
CA CYS A 268 -6.28 -8.23 22.45
C CYS A 268 -6.58 -6.73 22.44
N LYS A 269 -5.98 -6.00 21.49
CA LYS A 269 -6.20 -4.57 21.28
C LYS A 269 -7.54 -4.33 20.59
N LYS A 270 -8.51 -3.79 21.32
CA LYS A 270 -9.90 -3.55 20.89
C LYS A 270 -10.09 -2.27 20.09
N TRP A 271 -9.15 -1.33 20.21
CA TRP A 271 -9.23 -0.03 19.53
C TRP A 271 -8.88 -0.07 18.04
N ARG A 272 -8.25 -1.16 17.56
CA ARG A 272 -7.82 -1.31 16.16
C ARG A 272 -8.45 -2.52 15.49
N PRO A 273 -8.68 -2.48 14.17
CA PRO A 273 -9.23 -3.61 13.44
C PRO A 273 -8.19 -4.72 13.22
N THR A 274 -8.68 -5.96 13.12
CA THR A 274 -7.89 -7.10 12.62
C THR A 274 -7.72 -7.03 11.11
N TRP A 275 -6.82 -7.85 10.57
CA TRP A 275 -6.63 -7.99 9.12
C TRP A 275 -7.93 -8.37 8.41
N ASP A 276 -8.64 -9.37 8.93
CA ASP A 276 -9.91 -9.83 8.35
C ASP A 276 -10.97 -8.72 8.37
N GLN A 277 -11.04 -7.93 9.44
CA GLN A 277 -11.96 -6.80 9.53
C GLN A 277 -11.69 -5.77 8.44
N VAL A 278 -10.43 -5.34 8.28
CA VAL A 278 -10.09 -4.35 7.24
C VAL A 278 -10.23 -4.89 5.83
N MET A 279 -10.17 -6.20 5.62
CA MET A 279 -10.27 -6.80 4.29
C MET A 279 -11.69 -7.23 3.89
N MET A 280 -12.59 -7.50 4.85
CA MET A 280 -13.93 -8.03 4.57
C MET A 280 -15.06 -7.04 4.86
N GLU A 281 -14.85 -6.08 5.73
CA GLU A 281 -15.89 -5.13 6.13
C GLU A 281 -15.87 -3.85 5.27
N PRO A 282 -17.03 -3.19 5.10
CA PRO A 282 -17.06 -1.86 4.50
C PRO A 282 -16.24 -0.86 5.32
N LEU A 283 -15.28 -0.21 4.66
CA LEU A 283 -14.43 0.78 5.30
C LEU A 283 -15.09 2.17 5.30
N PRO A 284 -14.89 2.98 6.36
CA PRO A 284 -15.35 4.35 6.37
C PRO A 284 -14.64 5.17 5.29
N LYS A 285 -15.22 6.31 4.92
CA LYS A 285 -14.51 7.28 4.09
C LYS A 285 -13.46 7.98 4.93
N ASP A 286 -12.29 8.20 4.36
CA ASP A 286 -11.30 9.07 4.99
C ASP A 286 -11.91 10.45 5.28
N GLY A 287 -11.77 10.88 6.52
CA GLY A 287 -12.23 12.17 6.99
C GLY A 287 -11.23 13.29 6.67
N HIS A 288 -11.48 14.46 7.24
CA HIS A 288 -10.47 15.51 7.28
C HIS A 288 -9.26 15.05 8.11
N HIS A 289 -8.11 15.67 7.85
CA HIS A 289 -6.88 15.43 8.61
C HIS A 289 -7.14 15.48 10.12
N ILE A 290 -6.82 14.38 10.80
CA ILE A 290 -6.92 14.27 12.25
C ILE A 290 -5.59 14.72 12.83
N ASP A 291 -5.59 15.87 13.51
CA ASP A 291 -4.42 16.39 14.25
C ASP A 291 -4.31 15.68 15.62
N LYS A 292 -4.22 14.35 15.58
CA LYS A 292 -4.07 13.46 16.74
C LYS A 292 -3.26 12.24 16.38
N ASP A 293 -2.57 11.72 17.40
CA ASP A 293 -1.66 10.60 17.30
C ASP A 293 -2.04 9.49 18.27
N VAL A 294 -1.95 8.25 17.80
CA VAL A 294 -1.87 7.07 18.67
C VAL A 294 -0.43 6.58 18.64
N GLN A 295 0.23 6.63 19.78
CA GLN A 295 1.61 6.22 19.96
C GLN A 295 1.71 4.75 20.38
N HIS A 296 2.85 4.11 20.13
CA HIS A 296 3.13 2.71 20.47
C HIS A 296 4.57 2.56 20.95
N ASP A 297 4.78 1.74 21.98
CA ASP A 297 6.09 1.33 22.45
C ASP A 297 6.31 -0.16 22.17
N ASP A 298 7.19 -0.46 21.21
CA ASP A 298 7.54 -1.83 20.82
C ASP A 298 8.10 -2.68 21.97
N LYS A 299 8.67 -2.06 23.03
CA LYS A 299 9.27 -2.79 24.16
C LYS A 299 8.23 -3.28 25.16
N THR A 300 7.20 -2.47 25.39
CA THR A 300 6.14 -2.76 26.36
C THR A 300 4.87 -3.30 25.71
N ASP A 301 4.77 -3.20 24.38
CA ASP A 301 3.55 -3.42 23.57
C ASP A 301 2.39 -2.51 23.98
N GLU A 302 2.69 -1.37 24.63
CA GLU A 302 1.68 -0.43 25.11
C GLU A 302 1.38 0.63 24.07
N ASP A 303 0.09 0.97 23.95
CA ASP A 303 -0.37 2.08 23.13
C ASP A 303 -0.82 3.24 24.04
N TRP A 304 -0.72 4.48 23.57
CA TRP A 304 -1.31 5.63 24.25
C TRP A 304 -1.85 6.66 23.27
N PHE A 305 -2.89 7.36 23.70
CA PHE A 305 -3.57 8.40 22.93
C PHE A 305 -3.81 9.59 23.85
N ASP A 306 -3.26 10.75 23.48
CA ASP A 306 -3.52 12.00 24.19
C ASP A 306 -4.63 12.79 23.48
N GLY A 307 -5.83 12.70 24.05
CA GLY A 307 -6.98 13.38 23.52
C GLY A 307 -8.04 13.66 24.57
N PRO A 308 -9.02 14.51 24.24
CA PRO A 308 -10.11 14.82 25.13
C PRO A 308 -10.88 13.54 25.45
N CYS A 309 -10.89 13.15 26.73
CA CYS A 309 -11.76 12.10 27.22
C CYS A 309 -13.19 12.65 27.30
N ILE A 310 -14.11 12.07 26.53
CA ILE A 310 -15.52 12.45 26.58
C ILE A 310 -16.14 11.73 27.77
N GLU A 311 -16.17 12.40 28.92
CA GLU A 311 -16.79 11.87 30.13
C GLU A 311 -18.32 11.78 29.99
N LYS A 312 -18.94 12.72 29.25
CA LYS A 312 -20.39 12.76 28.96
C LYS A 312 -20.68 13.41 27.60
N GLY A 313 -21.68 12.89 26.89
CA GLY A 313 -22.20 13.47 25.65
C GLY A 313 -23.71 13.28 25.52
N ASP A 314 -24.43 14.37 25.18
CA ASP A 314 -25.86 14.35 24.87
C ASP A 314 -26.08 14.09 23.37
N VAL A 315 -26.55 12.90 23.00
CA VAL A 315 -26.93 12.62 21.60
C VAL A 315 -28.42 12.93 21.41
N ARG A 316 -28.71 13.93 20.57
CA ARG A 316 -30.07 14.35 20.23
C ARG A 316 -30.41 13.94 18.79
N GLY A 317 -31.65 13.55 18.54
CA GLY A 317 -32.15 13.25 17.19
C GLY A 317 -32.07 11.79 16.74
N LEU A 318 -31.55 10.88 17.59
CA LEU A 318 -31.74 9.43 17.43
C LEU A 318 -32.94 9.00 18.27
N SER A 319 -33.92 8.31 17.67
CA SER A 319 -35.04 7.72 18.40
C SER A 319 -34.51 6.69 19.40
N MET A 320 -34.65 6.97 20.70
CA MET A 320 -34.28 6.16 21.86
C MET A 320 -33.29 5.03 21.58
N ILE A 321 -32.01 5.38 21.50
CA ILE A 321 -30.93 4.44 21.81
C ILE A 321 -30.38 4.89 23.16
N THR A 322 -30.51 4.04 24.17
CA THR A 322 -29.82 4.20 25.44
C THR A 322 -28.33 4.11 25.16
N LEU A 323 -27.62 5.23 25.21
CA LEU A 323 -26.16 5.20 25.24
C LEU A 323 -25.75 4.72 26.63
N THR A 324 -25.55 3.42 26.76
CA THR A 324 -24.67 2.93 27.82
C THR A 324 -23.28 3.40 27.48
N THR A 325 -22.82 4.46 28.14
CA THR A 325 -21.40 4.62 28.40
C THR A 325 -20.98 3.38 29.17
N ARG A 326 -20.40 2.40 28.47
CA ARG A 326 -19.47 1.50 29.12
C ARG A 326 -18.32 2.40 29.53
N ASN A 327 -18.32 2.77 30.80
CA ASN A 327 -17.08 3.14 31.47
C ASN A 327 -16.25 1.84 31.48
N THR A 328 -15.65 1.53 30.35
CA THR A 328 -14.47 0.69 30.31
C THR A 328 -13.36 1.71 30.34
N ASP A 329 -12.57 1.71 31.41
CA ASP A 329 -11.14 1.88 31.23
C ASP A 329 -10.81 1.19 29.91
N CYS A 330 -10.39 1.91 28.87
CA CYS A 330 -9.96 1.21 27.67
C CYS A 330 -8.77 0.37 28.13
N PRO A 331 -8.89 -0.97 28.24
CA PRO A 331 -7.84 -1.76 28.88
C PRO A 331 -6.52 -1.68 28.11
N ASP A 332 -6.60 -1.19 26.87
CA ASP A 332 -5.49 -1.03 25.94
C ASP A 332 -4.71 0.28 26.14
N PHE A 333 -5.25 1.27 26.89
CA PHE A 333 -4.60 2.57 27.09
C PHE A 333 -4.34 2.84 28.57
N LYS A 334 -3.13 3.30 28.89
CA LYS A 334 -2.80 3.84 30.21
C LYS A 334 -3.15 5.33 30.26
N TYR A 335 -3.78 5.74 31.36
CA TYR A 335 -4.12 7.12 31.64
C TYR A 335 -3.12 7.71 32.64
N ASP A 336 -2.60 8.91 32.37
CA ASP A 336 -1.85 9.68 33.37
C ASP A 336 -2.83 10.43 34.29
N ASP A 337 -2.87 10.00 35.56
CA ASP A 337 -3.49 10.60 36.77
C ASP A 337 -4.87 11.29 36.65
N PRO A 338 -5.95 10.72 37.23
CA PRO A 338 -7.27 11.35 37.26
C PRO A 338 -7.36 12.29 38.46
N SER A 339 -7.19 13.59 38.26
CA SER A 339 -7.63 14.52 39.29
C SER A 339 -9.16 14.69 39.24
N ARG A 340 -9.83 14.17 40.29
CA ARG A 340 -11.06 14.62 40.98
C ARG A 340 -12.40 13.93 40.63
N ASP A 341 -13.18 13.52 41.63
CA ASP A 341 -14.49 12.84 41.46
C ASP A 341 -15.78 13.73 41.67
N PHE A 342 -17.05 13.23 41.54
CA PHE A 342 -18.28 14.06 41.40
C PHE A 342 -19.54 13.74 42.27
N ARG A 343 -20.29 14.81 42.64
CA ARG A 343 -21.59 14.83 43.36
C ARG A 343 -22.81 14.95 42.40
N CYS A 344 -23.90 14.20 42.62
CA CYS A 344 -25.09 14.19 41.73
C CYS A 344 -26.35 14.87 42.34
N GLN A 345 -27.19 15.49 41.49
CA GLN A 345 -28.48 16.12 41.84
C GLN A 345 -29.53 15.87 40.73
N MET A 346 -30.71 15.35 41.08
CA MET A 346 -31.79 14.96 40.14
C MET A 346 -32.86 16.05 39.97
N SER A 347 -33.45 16.17 38.79
CA SER A 347 -34.60 17.04 38.56
C SER A 347 -35.88 16.47 39.19
N PRO A 348 -36.83 17.32 39.62
CA PRO A 348 -38.02 16.88 40.37
C PRO A 348 -38.97 15.94 39.62
N ASP A 349 -38.94 15.98 38.29
CA ASP A 349 -39.74 15.12 37.40
C ASP A 349 -39.02 13.82 37.02
N GLY A 350 -37.81 13.60 37.54
CA GLY A 350 -36.98 12.43 37.27
C GLY A 350 -36.44 12.35 35.83
N SER A 351 -36.66 13.38 35.00
CA SER A 351 -36.29 13.36 33.58
C SER A 351 -34.84 13.75 33.32
N LYS A 352 -34.14 14.32 34.32
CA LYS A 352 -32.74 14.76 34.21
C LYS A 352 -31.96 14.48 35.49
N ILE A 353 -30.69 14.13 35.34
CA ILE A 353 -29.70 14.06 36.44
C ILE A 353 -28.59 15.06 36.11
N THR A 354 -28.34 16.02 36.99
CA THR A 354 -27.20 16.93 36.93
C THR A 354 -26.10 16.38 37.84
N VAL A 355 -24.87 16.32 37.35
CA VAL A 355 -23.72 15.84 38.13
C VAL A 355 -22.68 16.95 38.13
N SER A 356 -22.18 17.31 39.31
CA SER A 356 -21.22 18.39 39.55
C SER A 356 -20.10 17.92 40.47
N GLN A 357 -18.84 18.22 40.16
CA GLN A 357 -17.65 17.62 40.79
C GLN A 357 -17.55 17.91 42.28
N CYS A 358 -17.21 16.89 43.05
CA CYS A 358 -16.33 16.94 44.21
C CYS A 358 -16.23 15.53 44.77
N TRP A 359 -15.13 14.90 44.39
CA TRP A 359 -14.64 13.58 44.72
C TRP A 359 -15.73 12.51 44.90
#